data_AF-A0A2S9B5Q0-F1
#
_entry.id   AF-A0A2S9B5Q0-F1
#
_cell.length_a   1.000
_cell.length_b   1.000
_cell.length_c   1.000
_cell.angle_alpha   90.00
_cell.angle_beta   90.00
_cell.angle_gamma   90.00
#
_symmetry.space_group_name_H-M   'P 1'
#
loop_
_entity.id
_entity.type
_entity.pdbx_description
1 polymer ?
#
loop_
_entity_poly.entity_id
_entity_poly.type
_entity_poly.pdbx_seq_one_letter_code
_entity_poly.pdbx_strand_id
1 'polypeptide(L)'
;MSQTTSIAQPSRLSRFWHKWRFHINVLLLLIPLGFMPKYFADVALFRGDSGLGEREIGDVQVGPWSLRLAELRNEAPLNGPAGYSKDFNAALCDACIEQVKATYLRIGKPRSLRAAGVIFFGTPYRMGTQLLIPEKTKPDAELWITMEGWDGSMHQATIPLSQASPATIAWLTKQGAKP
;
A
#
# COMPACT_ATOMS: atom_id res chain seq x y z
N MET A 1 -23.54 -13.10 75.24
CA MET A 1 -23.30 -11.78 74.64
C MET A 1 -23.38 -11.94 73.13
N SER A 2 -24.47 -11.47 72.52
CA SER A 2 -24.69 -11.62 71.08
C SER A 2 -24.04 -10.45 70.35
N GLN A 3 -23.04 -10.73 69.52
CA GLN A 3 -22.45 -9.71 68.65
C GLN A 3 -23.35 -9.53 67.41
N THR A 4 -23.92 -8.35 67.27
CA THR A 4 -24.66 -7.95 66.08
C THR A 4 -23.66 -7.49 65.02
N THR A 5 -23.43 -8.31 64.00
CA THR A 5 -22.58 -7.94 62.85
C THR A 5 -23.36 -6.96 61.97
N SER A 6 -22.98 -5.69 61.98
CA SER A 6 -23.54 -4.69 61.07
C SER A 6 -23.03 -4.94 59.65
N ILE A 7 -23.94 -5.30 58.74
CA ILE A 7 -23.60 -5.52 57.33
C ILE A 7 -23.35 -4.17 56.67
N ALA A 8 -22.11 -3.93 56.23
CA ALA A 8 -21.73 -2.72 55.50
C ALA A 8 -22.56 -2.60 54.21
N GLN A 9 -23.31 -1.50 54.07
CA GLN A 9 -24.11 -1.23 52.88
C GLN A 9 -23.21 -1.01 51.65
N PRO A 10 -23.46 -1.68 50.52
CA PRO A 10 -22.63 -1.55 49.33
C PRO A 10 -22.74 -0.14 48.73
N SER A 11 -21.58 0.45 48.39
CA SER A 11 -21.50 1.76 47.78
C SER A 11 -22.24 1.82 46.43
N ARG A 12 -22.71 3.01 46.04
CA ARG A 12 -23.41 3.21 44.75
C ARG A 12 -22.50 2.85 43.57
N LEU A 13 -21.20 3.08 43.71
CA LEU A 13 -20.18 2.73 42.70
C LEU A 13 -20.06 1.22 42.53
N SER A 14 -20.04 0.45 43.63
CA SER A 14 -19.98 -1.02 43.59
C SER A 14 -21.22 -1.62 42.90
N ARG A 15 -22.43 -1.12 43.22
CA ARG A 15 -23.66 -1.55 42.55
C ARG A 15 -23.66 -1.21 41.06
N PHE A 16 -23.20 -0.02 40.69
CA PHE A 16 -23.06 0.37 39.29
C PHE A 16 -22.06 -0.52 38.55
N TRP A 17 -20.89 -0.79 39.15
CA TRP A 17 -19.88 -1.68 38.60
C TRP A 17 -20.41 -3.11 38.38
N HIS A 18 -21.05 -3.72 39.39
CA HIS A 18 -21.60 -5.07 39.23
C HIS A 18 -22.72 -5.15 38.19
N LYS A 19 -23.48 -4.07 38.00
CA LYS A 19 -24.49 -3.96 36.93
C LYS A 19 -23.86 -3.85 35.55
N TRP A 20 -22.80 -3.05 35.39
CA TRP A 20 -22.24 -2.70 34.09
C TRP A 20 -21.04 -3.54 33.65
N ARG A 21 -20.35 -4.24 34.56
CA ARG A 21 -19.16 -5.02 34.22
C ARG A 21 -19.38 -6.02 33.09
N PHE A 22 -20.55 -6.66 33.03
CA PHE A 22 -20.87 -7.61 31.96
C PHE A 22 -20.94 -6.91 30.60
N HIS A 23 -21.64 -5.79 30.52
CA HIS A 23 -21.74 -4.99 29.30
C HIS A 23 -20.38 -4.43 28.84
N ILE A 24 -19.53 -4.01 29.79
CA ILE A 24 -18.17 -3.57 29.49
C ILE A 24 -17.31 -4.72 28.91
N ASN A 25 -17.42 -5.93 29.48
CA ASN A 25 -16.72 -7.11 28.94
C ASN A 25 -17.23 -7.47 27.53
N VAL A 26 -18.53 -7.41 27.29
CA VAL A 26 -19.10 -7.61 25.94
C VAL A 26 -18.59 -6.55 24.97
N LEU A 27 -18.57 -5.28 25.37
CA LEU A 27 -18.04 -4.19 24.55
C LEU A 27 -16.57 -4.44 24.19
N LEU A 28 -15.75 -4.86 25.17
CA LEU A 28 -14.33 -5.19 24.95
C LEU A 28 -14.13 -6.31 23.92
N LEU A 29 -15.02 -7.30 23.87
CA LEU A 29 -14.99 -8.35 22.86
C LEU A 29 -15.43 -7.85 21.47
N LEU A 30 -16.38 -6.90 21.42
CA LEU A 30 -16.89 -6.34 20.17
C LEU A 30 -15.91 -5.39 19.48
N ILE A 31 -15.01 -4.73 20.22
CA ILE A 31 -14.01 -3.82 19.66
C ILE A 31 -13.17 -4.50 18.56
N PRO A 32 -12.46 -5.63 18.78
CA PRO A 32 -11.68 -6.27 17.73
C PRO A 32 -12.55 -6.78 16.58
N LEU A 33 -13.77 -7.27 16.85
CA LEU A 33 -14.73 -7.69 15.84
C LEU A 33 -15.10 -6.55 14.88
N GLY A 34 -15.19 -5.31 15.37
CA GLY A 34 -15.42 -4.12 14.54
C GLY A 34 -14.27 -3.82 13.56
N PHE A 35 -13.03 -4.18 13.91
CA PHE A 35 -11.85 -3.96 13.05
C PHE A 35 -11.54 -5.14 12.11
N MET A 36 -12.12 -6.32 12.35
CA MET A 36 -11.86 -7.53 11.55
C MET A 36 -12.06 -7.33 10.04
N PRO A 37 -13.12 -6.69 9.54
CA PRO A 37 -13.31 -6.53 8.09
C PRO A 37 -12.15 -5.80 7.41
N LYS A 38 -11.68 -4.69 8.00
CA LYS A 38 -10.53 -3.95 7.48
C LYS A 38 -9.25 -4.77 7.56
N TYR A 39 -9.02 -5.44 8.69
CA TYR A 39 -7.85 -6.30 8.86
C TYR A 39 -7.78 -7.39 7.78
N PHE A 40 -8.87 -8.10 7.52
CA PHE A 40 -8.88 -9.15 6.49
C PHE A 40 -8.74 -8.60 5.08
N ALA A 41 -9.36 -7.45 4.78
CA ALA A 41 -9.16 -6.77 3.49
C ALA A 41 -7.69 -6.38 3.28
N ASP A 42 -7.04 -5.82 4.31
CA ASP A 42 -5.63 -5.48 4.26
C ASP A 42 -4.75 -6.73 4.09
N VAL A 43 -5.02 -7.80 4.82
CA VAL A 43 -4.28 -9.08 4.70
C VAL A 43 -4.45 -9.70 3.32
N ALA A 44 -5.67 -9.75 2.78
CA ALA A 44 -5.96 -10.27 1.45
C ALA A 44 -5.25 -9.44 0.37
N LEU A 45 -5.27 -8.11 0.50
CA LEU A 45 -4.53 -7.20 -0.40
C LEU A 45 -3.03 -7.45 -0.35
N PHE A 46 -2.42 -7.58 0.84
CA PHE A 46 -0.98 -7.81 0.99
C PHE A 46 -0.55 -9.17 0.44
N ARG A 47 -1.32 -10.23 0.70
CA ARG A 47 -1.06 -11.59 0.17
C ARG A 47 -1.27 -11.69 -1.33
N GLY A 48 -2.17 -10.87 -1.86
CA GLY A 48 -2.54 -10.88 -3.28
C GLY A 48 -3.76 -11.69 -3.63
N ASP A 49 -4.51 -12.10 -2.62
CA ASP A 49 -5.80 -12.76 -2.78
C ASP A 49 -6.82 -11.84 -3.47
N SER A 50 -6.60 -10.50 -3.37
CA SER A 50 -7.42 -9.46 -4.01
C SER A 50 -6.84 -8.93 -5.33
N GLY A 51 -5.89 -9.62 -5.95
CA GLY A 51 -5.20 -9.16 -7.16
C GLY A 51 -3.94 -8.34 -6.87
N LEU A 52 -3.43 -7.60 -7.87
CA LEU A 52 -2.15 -6.89 -7.75
C LEU A 52 -2.22 -5.65 -6.86
N GLY A 53 -3.38 -5.00 -6.75
CA GLY A 53 -3.55 -3.81 -5.91
C GLY A 53 -4.99 -3.32 -5.95
N GLU A 54 -5.30 -2.29 -5.16
CA GLU A 54 -6.62 -1.65 -5.17
C GLU A 54 -6.92 -0.93 -6.49
N ARG A 55 -5.88 -0.55 -7.23
CA ARG A 55 -6.01 0.06 -8.56
C ARG A 55 -5.12 -0.65 -9.56
N GLU A 56 -5.73 -1.41 -10.46
CA GLU A 56 -5.05 -1.93 -11.64
C GLU A 56 -4.91 -0.85 -12.71
N ILE A 57 -3.69 -0.72 -13.23
CA ILE A 57 -3.35 0.18 -14.33
C ILE A 57 -3.50 -0.56 -15.66
N GLY A 58 -3.32 -1.89 -15.63
CA GLY A 58 -3.47 -2.80 -16.76
C GLY A 58 -2.13 -3.29 -17.31
N ASP A 59 -2.19 -3.89 -18.49
CA ASP A 59 -1.02 -4.33 -19.24
C ASP A 59 -0.24 -3.13 -19.81
N VAL A 60 1.07 -3.19 -19.66
CA VAL A 60 2.01 -2.18 -20.13
C VAL A 60 3.04 -2.87 -21.01
N GLN A 61 3.07 -2.51 -22.28
CA GLN A 61 4.05 -3.01 -23.23
C GLN A 61 5.38 -2.28 -23.04
N VAL A 62 6.47 -3.03 -22.88
CA VAL A 62 7.84 -2.54 -22.68
C VAL A 62 8.76 -3.23 -23.69
N GLY A 63 8.78 -2.71 -24.92
CA GLY A 63 9.47 -3.34 -26.03
C GLY A 63 8.85 -4.70 -26.38
N PRO A 64 9.63 -5.81 -26.40
CA PRO A 64 9.11 -7.15 -26.66
C PRO A 64 8.40 -7.78 -25.44
N TRP A 65 8.54 -7.18 -24.26
CA TRP A 65 7.96 -7.69 -23.02
C TRP A 65 6.72 -6.90 -22.60
N SER A 66 5.96 -7.44 -21.68
CA SER A 66 4.88 -6.73 -21.01
C SER A 66 4.80 -7.09 -19.53
N LEU A 67 4.18 -6.20 -18.77
CA LEU A 67 3.81 -6.45 -17.38
C LEU A 67 2.43 -5.85 -17.09
N ARG A 68 1.73 -6.45 -16.13
CA ARG A 68 0.56 -5.82 -15.49
C ARG A 68 1.04 -4.99 -14.32
N LEU A 69 0.64 -3.73 -14.24
CA LEU A 69 1.00 -2.83 -13.16
C LEU A 69 -0.24 -2.48 -12.33
N ALA A 70 -0.05 -2.34 -11.01
CA ALA A 70 -1.08 -1.86 -10.11
C ALA A 70 -0.49 -0.97 -9.02
N GLU A 71 -1.25 0.03 -8.60
CA GLU A 71 -1.03 0.77 -7.36
C GLU A 71 -1.61 -0.07 -6.22
N LEU A 72 -0.80 -0.35 -5.18
CA LEU A 72 -1.20 -1.25 -4.10
C LEU A 72 -2.43 -0.71 -3.35
N ARG A 73 -2.40 0.57 -2.97
CA ARG A 73 -3.49 1.26 -2.26
C ARG A 73 -3.91 2.54 -2.97
N ASN A 74 -5.19 2.76 -3.18
CA ASN A 74 -5.72 3.97 -3.83
C ASN A 74 -5.89 5.12 -2.81
N GLU A 75 -4.80 5.50 -2.16
CA GLU A 75 -4.74 6.54 -1.11
C GLU A 75 -3.57 7.52 -1.33
N ALA A 76 -3.39 8.49 -0.44
CA ALA A 76 -2.23 9.39 -0.52
C ALA A 76 -0.90 8.62 -0.30
N PRO A 77 0.24 9.13 -0.79
CA PRO A 77 1.55 8.56 -0.47
C PRO A 77 1.77 8.41 1.04
N LEU A 78 2.36 7.28 1.44
CA LEU A 78 2.72 6.99 2.82
C LEU A 78 3.87 7.90 3.24
N ASN A 79 3.71 8.55 4.39
CA ASN A 79 4.77 9.34 5.00
C ASN A 79 5.68 8.43 5.82
N GLY A 80 6.95 8.30 5.43
CA GLY A 80 7.96 7.54 6.15
C GLY A 80 9.22 8.37 6.44
N PRO A 81 10.17 7.81 7.20
CA PRO A 81 11.43 8.49 7.54
C PRO A 81 12.27 8.90 6.31
N ALA A 82 12.12 8.19 5.19
CA ALA A 82 12.78 8.47 3.92
C ALA A 82 12.00 9.45 3.01
N GLY A 83 10.88 10.00 3.50
CA GLY A 83 9.96 10.85 2.75
C GLY A 83 8.68 10.13 2.33
N TYR A 84 7.94 10.76 1.42
CA TYR A 84 6.70 10.22 0.88
C TYR A 84 6.97 9.10 -0.11
N SER A 85 6.20 8.02 0.00
CA SER A 85 6.39 6.83 -0.81
C SER A 85 5.07 6.23 -1.25
N LYS A 86 5.13 5.44 -2.32
CA LYS A 86 3.97 4.81 -2.91
C LYS A 86 4.30 3.40 -3.38
N ASP A 87 3.47 2.45 -2.96
CA ASP A 87 3.67 1.05 -3.27
C ASP A 87 3.01 0.67 -4.59
N PHE A 88 3.77 0.03 -5.45
CA PHE A 88 3.31 -0.52 -6.72
C PHE A 88 3.64 -2.02 -6.77
N ASN A 89 2.72 -2.78 -7.37
CA ASN A 89 2.93 -4.17 -7.68
C ASN A 89 2.91 -4.39 -9.20
N ALA A 90 3.67 -5.37 -9.66
CA ALA A 90 3.73 -5.76 -11.05
C ALA A 90 3.73 -7.29 -11.21
N ALA A 91 3.18 -7.77 -12.32
CA ALA A 91 3.31 -9.15 -12.77
C ALA A 91 3.85 -9.16 -14.20
N LEU A 92 4.91 -9.92 -14.45
CA LEU A 92 5.42 -10.12 -15.81
C LEU A 92 4.45 -10.97 -16.63
N CYS A 93 4.49 -10.80 -17.96
CA CYS A 93 3.88 -11.75 -18.87
C CYS A 93 4.54 -13.14 -18.74
N ASP A 94 3.81 -14.23 -18.96
CA ASP A 94 4.34 -15.59 -18.77
C ASP A 94 5.60 -15.85 -19.61
N ALA A 95 5.62 -15.42 -20.87
CA ALA A 95 6.78 -15.56 -21.75
C ALA A 95 7.98 -14.67 -21.35
N CYS A 96 7.74 -13.62 -20.55
CA CYS A 96 8.75 -12.65 -20.14
C CYS A 96 9.58 -13.15 -18.95
N ILE A 97 9.06 -14.11 -18.16
CA ILE A 97 9.62 -14.52 -16.86
C ILE A 97 11.07 -15.03 -16.97
N GLU A 98 11.36 -15.81 -18.01
CA GLU A 98 12.71 -16.36 -18.22
C GLU A 98 13.66 -15.38 -18.92
N GLN A 99 13.12 -14.32 -19.53
CA GLN A 99 13.90 -13.36 -20.33
C GLN A 99 14.32 -12.15 -19.51
N VAL A 100 13.44 -11.70 -18.61
CA VAL A 100 13.62 -10.47 -17.83
C VAL A 100 14.45 -10.76 -16.59
N LYS A 101 15.56 -10.06 -16.47
CA LYS A 101 16.45 -10.09 -15.31
C LYS A 101 15.96 -9.17 -14.19
N ALA A 102 15.53 -7.96 -14.55
CA ALA A 102 15.10 -6.96 -13.59
C ALA A 102 14.09 -5.97 -14.19
N THR A 103 13.16 -5.51 -13.36
CA THR A 103 12.20 -4.45 -13.70
C THR A 103 12.36 -3.30 -12.72
N TYR A 104 12.42 -2.08 -13.23
CA TYR A 104 12.62 -0.86 -12.47
C TYR A 104 11.48 0.12 -12.68
N LEU A 105 11.21 0.94 -11.66
CA LEU A 105 10.20 1.97 -11.66
C LEU A 105 10.77 3.31 -11.22
N ARG A 106 10.42 4.39 -11.93
CA ARG A 106 10.89 5.74 -11.62
C ARG A 106 9.89 6.81 -12.02
N ILE A 107 9.83 7.90 -11.25
CA ILE A 107 9.21 9.15 -11.72
C ILE A 107 10.21 9.93 -12.58
N GLY A 108 9.82 10.18 -13.83
CA GLY A 108 10.63 10.87 -14.83
C GLY A 108 11.70 10.01 -15.49
N LYS A 109 12.16 10.47 -16.66
CA LYS A 109 13.06 9.72 -17.53
C LYS A 109 14.38 9.34 -16.85
N PRO A 110 14.74 8.05 -16.79
CA PRO A 110 16.05 7.64 -16.29
C PRO A 110 17.14 7.98 -17.31
N ARG A 111 18.28 8.49 -16.82
CA ARG A 111 19.44 8.84 -17.67
C ARG A 111 20.36 7.66 -18.00
N SER A 112 20.22 6.57 -17.26
CA SER A 112 21.00 5.33 -17.40
C SER A 112 20.35 4.22 -16.57
N LEU A 113 20.76 2.97 -16.79
CA LEU A 113 20.29 1.82 -16.02
C LEU A 113 20.58 1.96 -14.51
N ARG A 114 21.75 2.49 -14.13
CA ARG A 114 22.09 2.79 -12.73
C ARG A 114 21.11 3.79 -12.09
N ALA A 115 20.43 4.60 -12.90
CA ALA A 115 19.44 5.58 -12.46
C ALA A 115 18.00 5.17 -12.86
N ALA A 116 17.75 3.89 -13.19
CA ALA A 116 16.45 3.38 -13.62
C ALA A 116 15.36 3.44 -12.53
N GLY A 117 15.74 3.71 -11.29
CA GLY A 117 14.82 3.93 -10.17
C GLY A 117 14.85 2.79 -9.16
N VAL A 118 13.71 2.54 -8.54
CA VAL A 118 13.53 1.45 -7.59
C VAL A 118 13.30 0.15 -8.36
N ILE A 119 13.86 -0.95 -7.89
CA ILE A 119 13.68 -2.27 -8.51
C ILE A 119 12.44 -2.96 -7.91
N PHE A 120 11.75 -3.75 -8.71
CA PHE A 120 10.72 -4.66 -8.25
C PHE A 120 11.33 -5.92 -7.62
N PHE A 121 10.81 -6.34 -6.48
CA PHE A 121 11.26 -7.53 -5.75
C PHE A 121 10.12 -8.53 -5.57
N GLY A 122 10.45 -9.82 -5.51
CA GLY A 122 9.49 -10.90 -5.26
C GLY A 122 9.42 -11.88 -6.43
N THR A 123 8.33 -12.63 -6.49
CA THR A 123 8.09 -13.60 -7.58
C THR A 123 7.66 -12.88 -8.85
N PRO A 124 7.99 -13.37 -10.06
CA PRO A 124 7.66 -12.70 -11.32
C PRO A 124 6.15 -12.52 -11.55
N TYR A 125 5.31 -13.32 -10.89
CA TYR A 125 3.85 -13.24 -10.93
C TYR A 125 3.26 -12.13 -10.05
N ARG A 126 4.05 -11.61 -9.11
CA ARG A 126 3.66 -10.56 -8.16
C ARG A 126 4.92 -10.03 -7.48
N MET A 127 5.49 -9.01 -8.08
CA MET A 127 6.61 -8.26 -7.54
C MET A 127 6.10 -6.95 -6.95
N GLY A 128 6.74 -6.46 -5.91
CA GLY A 128 6.42 -5.19 -5.27
C GLY A 128 7.60 -4.23 -5.23
N THR A 129 7.32 -2.94 -5.21
CA THR A 129 8.32 -1.89 -5.01
C THR A 129 7.71 -0.69 -4.31
N GLN A 130 8.55 0.04 -3.57
CA GLN A 130 8.18 1.27 -2.89
C GLN A 130 8.85 2.45 -3.60
N LEU A 131 8.06 3.22 -4.34
CA LEU A 131 8.51 4.36 -5.13
C LEU A 131 8.45 5.64 -4.29
N LEU A 132 9.59 6.33 -4.14
CA LEU A 132 9.60 7.65 -3.51
C LEU A 132 8.88 8.68 -4.40
N ILE A 133 8.05 9.52 -3.77
CA ILE A 133 7.29 10.60 -4.41
C ILE A 133 7.88 11.95 -3.96
N PRO A 134 8.75 12.58 -4.79
CA PRO A 134 9.24 13.92 -4.48
C PRO A 134 8.06 14.91 -4.39
N GLU A 135 8.08 15.81 -3.40
CA GLU A 135 7.01 16.82 -3.24
C GLU A 135 6.91 17.77 -4.44
N LYS A 136 8.02 18.00 -5.14
CA LYS A 136 8.10 18.84 -6.34
C LYS A 136 7.71 18.09 -7.62
N THR A 137 7.15 16.87 -7.50
CA THR A 137 6.67 16.12 -8.66
C THR A 137 5.56 16.89 -9.33
N LYS A 138 5.70 17.12 -10.64
CA LYS A 138 4.71 17.85 -11.42
C LYS A 138 3.47 16.97 -11.70
N PRO A 139 2.27 17.55 -11.86
CA PRO A 139 1.08 16.79 -12.18
C PRO A 139 1.13 16.03 -13.52
N ASP A 140 1.94 16.52 -14.46
CA ASP A 140 2.18 15.91 -15.77
C ASP A 140 3.37 14.92 -15.76
N ALA A 141 3.90 14.59 -14.59
CA ALA A 141 5.00 13.64 -14.48
C ALA A 141 4.61 12.26 -15.02
N GLU A 142 5.58 11.57 -15.60
CA GLU A 142 5.44 10.21 -16.10
C GLU A 142 6.11 9.21 -15.17
N LEU A 143 5.49 8.04 -15.06
CA LEU A 143 6.06 6.84 -14.50
C LEU A 143 6.81 6.10 -15.60
N TRP A 144 8.11 5.92 -15.42
CA TRP A 144 9.00 5.21 -16.31
C TRP A 144 9.22 3.80 -15.80
N ILE A 145 8.97 2.83 -16.66
CA ILE A 145 9.25 1.42 -16.45
C ILE A 145 10.46 1.08 -17.29
N THR A 146 11.48 0.48 -16.69
CA THR A 146 12.65 -0.04 -17.40
C THR A 146 12.76 -1.53 -17.15
N MET A 147 12.88 -2.33 -18.21
CA MET A 147 13.10 -3.77 -18.11
C MET A 147 14.46 -4.10 -18.72
N GLU A 148 15.26 -4.88 -17.98
CA GLU A 148 16.57 -5.40 -18.38
C GLU A 148 16.44 -6.91 -18.61
N GLY A 149 16.90 -7.39 -19.77
CA GLY A 149 16.95 -8.81 -20.11
C GLY A 149 18.24 -9.48 -19.65
N TRP A 150 18.20 -10.80 -19.52
CA TRP A 150 19.41 -11.61 -19.27
C TRP A 150 20.41 -11.55 -20.43
N ASP A 151 19.94 -11.25 -21.64
CA ASP A 151 20.73 -11.02 -22.83
C ASP A 151 21.39 -9.62 -22.88
N GLY A 152 21.13 -8.78 -21.88
CA GLY A 152 21.62 -7.40 -21.81
C GLY A 152 20.79 -6.39 -22.60
N SER A 153 19.68 -6.80 -23.24
CA SER A 153 18.74 -5.88 -23.87
C SER A 153 18.00 -5.04 -22.81
N MET A 154 17.60 -3.83 -23.19
CA MET A 154 16.92 -2.90 -22.30
C MET A 154 15.80 -2.20 -23.04
N HIS A 155 14.62 -2.20 -22.43
CA HIS A 155 13.41 -1.61 -22.98
C HIS A 155 12.73 -0.71 -21.94
N GLN A 156 12.06 0.34 -22.43
CA GLN A 156 11.40 1.33 -21.58
C GLN A 156 9.99 1.61 -22.06
N ALA A 157 9.11 1.91 -21.12
CA ALA A 157 7.77 2.41 -21.36
C ALA A 157 7.44 3.52 -20.37
N THR A 158 6.44 4.34 -20.72
CA THR A 158 5.94 5.41 -19.88
C THR A 158 4.44 5.29 -19.66
N ILE A 159 3.99 5.74 -18.49
CA ILE A 159 2.59 5.89 -18.14
C ILE A 159 2.43 7.24 -17.44
N PRO A 160 1.43 8.06 -17.76
CA PRO A 160 1.16 9.27 -16.98
C PRO A 160 0.96 8.94 -15.50
N LEU A 161 1.59 9.68 -14.59
CA LEU A 161 1.40 9.48 -13.15
C LEU A 161 -0.07 9.69 -12.74
N SER A 162 -0.78 10.56 -13.46
CA SER A 162 -2.22 10.78 -13.30
C SER A 162 -3.06 9.55 -13.64
N GLN A 163 -2.60 8.70 -14.55
CA GLN A 163 -3.23 7.40 -14.84
C GLN A 163 -2.79 6.36 -13.80
N ALA A 164 -1.51 6.33 -13.43
CA ALA A 164 -0.96 5.34 -12.53
C ALA A 164 -1.47 5.48 -11.08
N SER A 165 -1.52 6.71 -10.57
CA SER A 165 -1.98 7.01 -9.20
C SER A 165 -2.67 8.39 -9.12
N PRO A 166 -3.98 8.46 -9.42
CA PRO A 166 -4.77 9.67 -9.27
C PRO A 166 -4.75 10.22 -7.84
N ALA A 167 -4.71 9.34 -6.83
CA ALA A 167 -4.64 9.73 -5.42
C ALA A 167 -3.33 10.46 -5.09
N THR A 168 -2.21 10.06 -5.69
CA THR A 168 -0.93 10.78 -5.56
C THR A 168 -0.99 12.15 -6.20
N ILE A 169 -1.61 12.30 -7.39
CA ILE A 169 -1.81 13.61 -8.01
C ILE A 169 -2.68 14.52 -7.14
N ALA A 170 -3.80 14.02 -6.63
CA ALA A 170 -4.68 14.78 -5.75
C ALA A 170 -3.95 15.24 -4.47
N TRP A 171 -3.06 14.40 -3.93
CA TRP A 171 -2.21 14.75 -2.79
C TRP A 171 -1.16 15.82 -3.17
N LEU A 172 -0.46 15.68 -4.30
CA LEU A 172 0.50 16.67 -4.80
C LEU A 172 -0.14 18.05 -5.00
N THR A 173 -1.34 18.09 -5.59
CA THR A 173 -2.09 19.35 -5.78
C THR A 173 -2.43 20.01 -4.44
N LYS A 174 -2.80 19.24 -3.42
CA LYS A 174 -3.05 19.78 -2.07
C LYS A 174 -1.77 20.28 -1.38
N GLN A 175 -0.63 19.62 -1.61
CA GLN A 175 0.66 20.03 -1.04
C GLN A 175 1.20 21.30 -1.70
N GLY A 176 1.11 21.41 -3.03
CA GLY A 176 1.53 22.58 -3.80
C GLY A 176 0.64 23.82 -3.60
N ALA A 177 -0.53 23.65 -2.99
CA ALA A 177 -1.40 24.75 -2.55
C ALA A 177 -1.02 25.32 -1.17
N LYS A 178 0.03 24.79 -0.52
CA LYS A 178 0.58 25.39 0.69
C LYS A 178 1.33 26.68 0.30
N PRO A 179 1.01 27.83 0.92
CA PRO A 179 1.60 29.12 0.60
C PRO A 179 3.10 29.20 0.89
#